data_AF-A0A0A5IE40-F1
#
_entry.id   AF-A0A0A5IE40-F1
#
_cell.length_a   1.000
_cell.length_b   1.000
_cell.length_c   1.000
_cell.angle_alpha   90.00
_cell.angle_beta   90.00
_cell.angle_gamma   90.00
#
_symmetry.space_group_name_H-M   'P 1'
#
loop_
_entity.id
_entity.type
_entity.pdbx_description
1 polymer ?
#
loop_
_entity_poly.entity_id
_entity_poly.type
_entity_poly.pdbx_seq_one_letter_code
_entity_poly.pdbx_strand_id
1 'polypeptide(L)'
;MKLQESQLEFFHQYQGMLKVISEGFSYLEDNPYGSARSQVLSDLVLAFQKLSESHDTMSSLLDENEGISCKVSEFHEVVLLLSDWMEEKDDYEKLTSHIIPRYEEFRQSMEQTLHPYTVS
;
A
#
# COMPACT_ATOMS: atom_id res chain seq x y z
N MET A 1 3.07 -25.21 -2.72
CA MET A 1 1.60 -25.05 -2.83
C MET A 1 1.32 -24.53 -4.23
N LYS A 2 0.40 -25.13 -4.99
CA LYS A 2 0.04 -24.63 -6.32
C LYS A 2 -1.19 -23.76 -6.18
N LEU A 3 -1.08 -22.47 -6.50
CA LEU A 3 -2.19 -21.53 -6.39
C LEU A 3 -3.22 -21.78 -7.47
N GLN A 4 -4.48 -21.55 -7.14
CA GLN A 4 -5.57 -21.50 -8.13
C GLN A 4 -5.46 -20.20 -8.94
N GLU A 5 -6.02 -20.20 -10.15
CA GLU A 5 -6.02 -19.04 -11.06
C GLU A 5 -6.62 -17.78 -10.40
N SER A 6 -7.70 -17.96 -9.64
CA SER A 6 -8.33 -16.87 -8.86
C SER A 6 -7.44 -16.30 -7.76
N GLN A 7 -6.57 -17.12 -7.16
CA GLN A 7 -5.63 -16.68 -6.14
C GLN A 7 -4.47 -15.91 -6.77
N LEU A 8 -3.97 -16.37 -7.93
CA LEU A 8 -2.96 -15.66 -8.71
C LEU A 8 -3.48 -14.29 -9.17
N GLU A 9 -4.71 -14.24 -9.68
CA GLU A 9 -5.34 -12.98 -10.08
C GLU A 9 -5.46 -12.00 -8.91
N PHE A 10 -5.88 -12.49 -7.73
CA PHE A 10 -5.90 -11.68 -6.51
C PHE A 10 -4.52 -11.09 -6.18
N PHE A 11 -3.45 -11.90 -6.18
CA PHE A 11 -2.11 -11.39 -5.87
C PHE A 11 -1.59 -10.38 -6.90
N HIS A 12 -1.92 -10.56 -8.18
CA HIS A 12 -1.58 -9.60 -9.23
C HIS A 12 -2.32 -8.27 -9.05
N GLN A 13 -3.62 -8.32 -8.72
CA GLN A 13 -4.40 -7.12 -8.42
C GLN A 13 -3.86 -6.41 -7.17
N TYR A 14 -3.49 -7.17 -6.14
CA TYR A 14 -2.90 -6.65 -4.92
C TYR A 14 -1.55 -5.95 -5.16
N GLN A 15 -0.64 -6.57 -5.92
CA GLN A 15 0.62 -5.94 -6.36
C GLN A 15 0.36 -4.70 -7.23
N GLY A 16 -0.66 -4.74 -8.08
CA GLY A 16 -1.09 -3.59 -8.86
C GLY A 16 -1.51 -2.41 -8.00
N MET A 17 -2.27 -2.64 -6.93
CA MET A 17 -2.66 -1.60 -5.97
C MET A 17 -1.44 -1.01 -5.25
N LEU A 18 -0.50 -1.85 -4.81
CA LEU A 18 0.74 -1.38 -4.20
C LEU A 18 1.51 -0.41 -5.11
N LYS A 19 1.59 -0.75 -6.40
CA LYS A 19 2.26 0.08 -7.41
C LYS A 19 1.53 1.41 -7.64
N VAL A 20 0.20 1.38 -7.78
CA VAL A 20 -0.61 2.59 -8.00
C VAL A 20 -0.46 3.58 -6.84
N ILE A 21 -0.42 3.10 -5.60
CA ILE A 21 -0.19 3.98 -4.43
C ILE A 21 1.21 4.62 -4.51
N SER A 22 2.23 3.85 -4.89
CA SER A 22 3.61 4.36 -5.07
C SER A 22 3.65 5.46 -6.13
N GLU A 23 3.00 5.24 -7.28
CA GLU A 23 2.91 6.21 -8.37
C GLU A 23 2.16 7.48 -7.94
N GLY A 24 1.10 7.36 -7.14
CA GLY A 24 0.40 8.49 -6.57
C GLY A 24 1.28 9.30 -5.61
N PHE A 25 2.08 8.63 -4.76
CA PHE A 25 3.05 9.31 -3.91
C PHE A 25 4.15 10.01 -4.70
N SER A 26 4.74 9.36 -5.72
CA SER A 26 5.71 10.00 -6.61
C SER A 26 5.12 11.24 -7.29
N TYR A 27 3.85 11.20 -7.72
CA TYR A 27 3.20 12.39 -8.27
C TYR A 27 3.11 13.52 -7.24
N LEU A 28 2.71 13.23 -6.00
CA LEU A 28 2.60 14.24 -4.93
C LEU A 28 3.96 14.85 -4.57
N GLU A 29 5.03 14.04 -4.59
CA GLU A 29 6.41 14.48 -4.40
C GLU A 29 6.90 15.37 -5.56
N ASP A 30 6.68 14.96 -6.80
CA ASP A 30 7.12 15.74 -7.96
C ASP A 30 6.28 17.01 -8.18
N ASN A 31 5.04 17.04 -7.67
CA ASN A 31 4.05 18.08 -7.94
C ASN A 31 3.36 18.59 -6.66
N PRO A 32 4.09 19.20 -5.71
CA PRO A 32 3.55 19.63 -4.41
C PRO A 32 2.40 20.65 -4.51
N TYR A 33 2.35 21.40 -5.61
CA TYR A 33 1.30 22.39 -5.90
C TYR A 33 0.53 22.07 -7.19
N GLY A 34 0.57 20.81 -7.64
CA GLY A 34 -0.09 20.35 -8.85
C GLY A 34 -1.61 20.51 -8.78
N SER A 35 -2.24 20.90 -9.89
CA SER A 35 -3.69 21.08 -9.96
C SER A 35 -4.49 19.79 -9.75
N ALA A 36 -3.86 18.63 -9.94
CA ALA A 36 -4.48 17.32 -9.70
C ALA A 36 -4.18 16.76 -8.29
N ARG A 37 -3.46 17.51 -7.42
CA ARG A 37 -3.05 17.03 -6.09
C ARG A 37 -4.21 16.50 -5.25
N SER A 38 -5.31 17.25 -5.17
CA SER A 38 -6.49 16.84 -4.38
C SER A 38 -7.16 15.58 -4.94
N GLN A 39 -7.17 15.42 -6.27
CA GLN A 39 -7.69 14.21 -6.90
C GLN A 39 -6.80 13.00 -6.59
N VAL A 40 -5.49 13.16 -6.75
CA VAL A 40 -4.51 12.10 -6.43
C VAL A 40 -4.57 11.70 -4.97
N LEU A 41 -4.72 12.66 -4.05
CA LEU A 41 -4.89 12.35 -2.64
C LEU A 41 -6.18 11.55 -2.36
N SER A 42 -7.31 11.94 -2.97
CA SER A 42 -8.55 11.18 -2.86
C SER A 42 -8.41 9.76 -3.40
N ASP A 43 -7.74 9.60 -4.54
CA ASP A 43 -7.51 8.30 -5.16
C ASP A 43 -6.57 7.43 -4.30
N LEU A 44 -5.56 8.03 -3.66
CA LEU A 44 -4.70 7.37 -2.69
C LEU A 44 -5.50 6.85 -1.50
N VAL A 45 -6.32 7.68 -0.85
CA VAL A 45 -7.15 7.25 0.28
C VAL A 45 -8.04 6.06 -0.10
N LEU A 46 -8.67 6.09 -1.28
CA LEU A 46 -9.47 4.97 -1.78
C LEU A 46 -8.62 3.72 -2.04
N ALA A 47 -7.41 3.87 -2.56
CA ALA A 47 -6.48 2.76 -2.78
C ALA A 47 -6.02 2.14 -1.45
N PHE A 48 -5.72 2.95 -0.43
CA PHE A 48 -5.40 2.49 0.93
C PHE A 48 -6.56 1.71 1.56
N GLN A 49 -7.80 2.19 1.40
CA GLN A 49 -8.99 1.48 1.89
C GLN A 49 -9.12 0.10 1.23
N LYS A 50 -9.03 0.04 -0.11
CA LYS A 50 -9.08 -1.22 -0.85
C LYS A 50 -7.97 -2.18 -0.45
N LEU A 51 -6.75 -1.65 -0.27
CA LEU A 51 -5.61 -2.46 0.17
C LEU A 51 -5.85 -3.04 1.57
N SER A 52 -6.40 -2.24 2.48
CA SER A 52 -6.81 -2.69 3.81
C SER A 52 -7.84 -3.81 3.76
N GLU A 53 -8.89 -3.67 2.94
CA GLU A 53 -9.92 -4.70 2.74
C GLU A 53 -9.34 -5.99 2.15
N SER A 54 -8.28 -5.86 1.36
CA SER A 54 -7.58 -7.00 0.75
C SER A 54 -6.81 -7.83 1.77
N HIS A 55 -6.40 -7.25 2.90
CA HIS A 55 -5.58 -7.94 3.90
C HIS A 55 -6.31 -9.10 4.58
N ASP A 56 -7.61 -8.98 4.81
CA ASP A 56 -8.43 -10.08 5.35
C ASP A 56 -8.48 -11.25 4.36
N THR A 57 -8.69 -10.93 3.07
CA THR A 57 -8.68 -11.93 2.00
C THR A 57 -7.30 -12.58 1.87
N MET A 58 -6.22 -11.79 1.87
CA MET A 58 -4.85 -12.29 1.80
C MET A 58 -4.49 -13.22 2.97
N SER A 59 -4.92 -12.85 4.19
CA SER A 59 -4.71 -13.68 5.39
C SER A 59 -5.44 -15.02 5.29
N SER A 60 -6.66 -15.02 4.75
CA SER A 60 -7.44 -16.25 4.52
C SER A 60 -6.85 -17.16 3.43
N LEU A 61 -6.19 -16.58 2.42
CA LEU A 61 -5.60 -17.34 1.31
C LEU A 61 -4.27 -18.00 1.64
N LEU A 62 -3.58 -17.49 2.66
CA LEU A 62 -2.21 -17.89 3.00
C LEU A 62 -2.11 -18.58 4.38
N ASP A 63 -3.24 -19.10 4.89
CA ASP A 63 -3.35 -19.93 6.11
C ASP A 63 -2.51 -19.38 7.29
N GLU A 64 -2.80 -18.15 7.70
CA GLU A 64 -2.16 -17.50 8.88
C GLU A 64 -0.63 -17.57 8.88
N ASN A 65 0.01 -17.35 7.72
CA ASN A 65 1.44 -17.16 7.68
C ASN A 65 1.81 -15.96 8.57
N GLU A 66 2.53 -16.21 9.68
CA GLU A 66 2.92 -15.20 10.68
C GLU A 66 3.55 -13.95 10.04
N GLY A 67 4.26 -14.13 8.91
CA GLY A 67 4.85 -13.03 8.15
C GLY A 67 3.82 -12.00 7.67
N ILE A 68 2.63 -12.43 7.23
CA ILE A 68 1.59 -11.52 6.69
C ILE A 68 0.97 -10.69 7.79
N SER A 69 0.67 -11.29 8.94
CA SER A 69 0.10 -10.57 10.08
C SER A 69 0.99 -9.40 10.53
N CYS A 70 2.31 -9.62 10.52
CA CYS A 70 3.29 -8.57 10.79
C CYS A 70 3.25 -7.47 9.72
N LYS A 71 3.17 -7.82 8.43
CA LYS A 71 3.05 -6.82 7.35
C LYS A 71 1.74 -6.02 7.41
N VAL A 72 0.62 -6.63 7.81
CA VAL A 72 -0.65 -5.93 8.01
C VAL A 72 -0.55 -4.89 9.12
N SER A 73 0.19 -5.20 10.19
CA SER A 73 0.50 -4.23 11.26
C SER A 73 1.35 -3.07 10.75
N GLU A 74 2.40 -3.35 9.95
CA GLU A 74 3.23 -2.31 9.32
C GLU A 74 2.41 -1.39 8.41
N PHE A 75 1.44 -1.93 7.68
CA PHE A 75 0.52 -1.12 6.89
C PHE A 75 -0.35 -0.20 7.76
N HIS A 76 -0.84 -0.69 8.89
CA HIS A 76 -1.66 0.12 9.79
C HIS A 76 -0.89 1.34 10.31
N GLU A 77 0.41 1.20 10.56
CA GLU A 77 1.28 2.34 10.91
C GLU A 77 1.32 3.39 9.79
N VAL A 78 1.42 2.96 8.52
CA VAL A 78 1.39 3.89 7.38
C VAL A 78 0.05 4.63 7.30
N VAL A 79 -1.07 3.92 7.51
CA VAL A 79 -2.40 4.52 7.51
C VAL A 79 -2.51 5.58 8.61
N LEU A 80 -2.01 5.29 9.81
CA LEU A 80 -2.02 6.25 10.92
C LEU A 80 -1.20 7.51 10.60
N LEU A 81 -0.01 7.34 10.02
CA LEU A 81 0.83 8.48 9.59
C LEU A 81 0.13 9.33 8.52
N LEU A 82 -0.54 8.69 7.56
CA LEU A 82 -1.29 9.37 6.51
C LEU A 82 -2.50 10.13 7.07
N SER A 83 -3.25 9.52 7.99
CA SER A 83 -4.37 10.17 8.68
C SER A 83 -3.93 11.40 9.45
N ASP A 84 -2.86 11.28 10.24
CA ASP A 84 -2.29 12.38 11.03
C ASP A 84 -1.81 13.53 10.12
N TRP A 85 -1.18 13.22 9.00
CA TRP A 85 -0.75 14.23 8.02
C TRP A 85 -1.92 14.97 7.33
N MET A 86 -3.03 14.29 7.05
CA MET A 86 -4.21 14.94 6.47
C MET A 86 -4.86 15.94 7.45
N GLU A 87 -4.70 15.75 8.76
CA GLU A 87 -5.20 16.69 9.78
C GLU A 87 -4.28 17.91 9.97
N GLU A 88 -2.96 17.76 9.78
CA GLU A 88 -1.94 18.77 10.12
C GLU A 88 -1.65 19.84 9.04
N LYS A 89 -2.61 20.15 8.16
CA LYS A 89 -2.45 21.14 7.07
C LYS A 89 -1.33 20.80 6.08
N ASP A 90 -1.31 19.55 5.62
CA ASP A 90 -0.64 19.23 4.35
C ASP A 90 0.88 19.45 4.42
N ASP A 91 1.50 19.10 5.55
CA ASP A 91 2.94 19.22 5.81
C ASP A 91 3.75 18.36 4.81
N TYR A 92 4.24 19.02 3.77
CA TYR A 92 4.94 18.36 2.68
C TYR A 92 6.25 17.67 3.12
N GLU A 93 6.90 18.19 4.17
CA GLU A 93 8.13 17.59 4.71
C GLU A 93 7.81 16.26 5.41
N LYS A 94 6.69 16.22 6.16
CA LYS A 94 6.19 14.98 6.78
C LYS A 94 5.80 13.93 5.72
N LEU A 95 5.17 14.35 4.63
CA LEU A 95 4.82 13.44 3.52
C LEU A 95 6.08 12.79 2.93
N THR A 96 7.06 13.61 2.54
CA THR A 96 8.26 13.15 1.81
C THR A 96 9.30 12.46 2.69
N SER A 97 9.47 12.89 3.94
CA SER A 97 10.52 12.36 4.82
C SER A 97 10.06 11.20 5.71
N HIS A 98 8.74 10.98 5.85
CA HIS A 98 8.21 9.96 6.76
C HIS A 98 7.21 9.04 6.07
N ILE A 99 6.12 9.57 5.50
CA ILE A 99 5.02 8.75 4.98
C ILE A 99 5.44 7.94 3.75
N ILE A 100 5.98 8.61 2.74
CA ILE A 100 6.40 7.96 1.49
C ILE A 100 7.47 6.90 1.78
N PRO A 101 8.57 7.19 2.51
CA PRO A 101 9.56 6.18 2.84
C PRO A 101 8.98 4.98 3.59
N ARG A 102 8.12 5.21 4.60
CA ARG A 102 7.50 4.13 5.39
C ARG A 102 6.60 3.25 4.52
N TYR A 103 5.85 3.85 3.60
CA TYR A 103 5.05 3.10 2.64
C TYR A 103 5.91 2.27 1.69
N GLU A 104 7.00 2.83 1.15
CA GLU A 104 7.90 2.11 0.23
C GLU A 104 8.59 0.91 0.91
N GLU A 105 8.99 1.05 2.18
CA GLU A 105 9.49 -0.06 2.99
C GLU A 105 8.46 -1.18 3.13
N PHE A 106 7.22 -0.81 3.50
CA PHE A 106 6.11 -1.75 3.60
C PHE A 106 5.86 -2.45 2.26
N ARG A 107 5.77 -1.69 1.16
CA ARG A 107 5.54 -2.21 -0.19
C ARG A 107 6.59 -3.24 -0.57
N GLN A 108 7.87 -2.87 -0.46
CA GLN A 108 8.98 -3.77 -0.82
C GLN A 108 8.95 -5.03 0.03
N SER A 109 8.68 -4.91 1.33
CA SER A 109 8.60 -6.05 2.22
C SER A 109 7.42 -6.98 1.88
N MET A 110 6.27 -6.41 1.52
CA MET A 110 5.11 -7.15 1.08
C MET A 110 5.34 -7.83 -0.28
N GLU A 111 5.94 -7.14 -1.25
CA GLU A 111 6.32 -7.73 -2.55
C GLU A 111 7.26 -8.92 -2.39
N GLN A 112 8.25 -8.83 -1.50
CA GLN A 112 9.14 -9.96 -1.18
C GLN A 112 8.39 -11.13 -0.54
N THR A 113 7.43 -10.84 0.36
CA THR A 113 6.60 -11.86 1.01
C THR A 113 5.71 -12.58 -0.01
N LEU A 114 5.21 -11.85 -1.01
CA LEU A 114 4.34 -12.38 -2.06
C LEU A 114 5.09 -13.03 -3.22
N HIS A 115 6.39 -12.75 -3.38
CA HIS A 115 7.21 -13.26 -4.47
C HIS A 115 7.12 -14.79 -4.69
N PRO A 116 7.14 -15.65 -3.66
CA PRO A 116 7.01 -17.11 -3.83
C PRO A 116 5.66 -17.56 -4.41
N TYR A 117 4.66 -16.68 -4.40
CA TYR A 117 3.29 -16.93 -4.81
C TYR A 117 2.98 -16.35 -6.19
N THR A 118 3.71 -15.33 -6.65
CA THR A 118 3.45 -14.64 -7.92
C THR A 118 4.38 -15.02 -9.06
N VAL A 119 5.47 -15.75 -8.78
CA VAL A 119 6.39 -16.26 -9.81
C VAL A 119 6.17 -17.76 -9.97
N SER A 120 5.44 -18.14 -11.03
CA SER A 120 5.31 -19.53 -11.51
C SER A 120 5.84 -19.66 -12.93
#